data_AF-A0A507F4J4-F1
#
_entry.id   AF-A0A507F4J4-F1
#
_cell.length_a   1.000
_cell.length_b   1.000
_cell.length_c   1.000
_cell.angle_alpha   90.00
_cell.angle_beta   90.00
_cell.angle_gamma   90.00
#
_symmetry.space_group_name_H-M   'P 1'
#
loop_
_entity.id
_entity.type
_entity.pdbx_description
1 polymer ?
#
loop_
_entity_poly.entity_id
_entity_poly.type
_entity_poly.pdbx_seq_one_letter_code
_entity_poly.pdbx_strand_id
1 'polypeptide(L)'
;MPRRTTALYFAIGATIGVAVASHYRHIRAVPSPPDNFRSLLTAGSTWGLYRRRLDRPIVLSPEPTSSALPTSDSSASPKTSLQLLVKSILTSTPYKLELALSSPSESPSEFALCTGNAFGYLTLESLPSNNEAIFHYEYPGIDFRMYISTPTPRDIMLGFVDYSESLTQDVGSRVYTRMLCESAARMLEKGVWDSE
;
A
#
# COMPACT_ATOMS: atom_id res chain seq x y z
N MET A 1 18.41 -1.57 -26.89
CA MET A 1 17.77 -2.66 -26.14
C MET A 1 16.47 -2.20 -25.44
N PRO A 2 15.37 -1.89 -26.15
CA PRO A 2 14.15 -1.34 -25.52
C PRO A 2 13.02 -2.37 -25.28
N ARG A 3 13.07 -3.55 -25.92
CA ARG A 3 11.93 -4.48 -25.99
C ARG A 3 11.67 -5.30 -24.71
N ARG A 4 12.69 -5.49 -23.86
CA ARG A 4 12.54 -6.28 -22.61
C ARG A 4 11.87 -5.48 -21.49
N THR A 5 12.12 -4.18 -21.43
CA THR A 5 11.48 -3.27 -20.46
C THR A 5 9.99 -3.13 -20.76
N THR A 6 9.61 -2.91 -22.01
CA THR A 6 8.18 -2.79 -22.41
C THR A 6 7.36 -4.04 -22.08
N ALA A 7 7.94 -5.23 -22.25
CA ALA A 7 7.27 -6.49 -21.92
C ALA A 7 7.08 -6.70 -20.41
N LEU A 8 8.04 -6.25 -19.59
CA LEU A 8 7.90 -6.28 -18.12
C LEU A 8 6.84 -5.29 -17.65
N TYR A 9 6.80 -4.08 -18.21
CA TYR A 9 5.74 -3.10 -17.94
C TYR A 9 4.35 -3.59 -18.38
N PHE A 10 4.28 -4.30 -19.51
CA PHE A 10 3.05 -4.94 -19.96
C PHE A 10 2.64 -6.11 -19.06
N ALA A 11 3.59 -6.88 -18.54
CA ALA A 11 3.31 -7.99 -17.62
C ALA A 11 2.82 -7.49 -16.25
N ILE A 12 3.45 -6.43 -15.71
CA ILE A 12 2.99 -5.77 -14.47
C ILE A 12 1.60 -5.15 -14.71
N GLY A 13 1.44 -4.39 -15.80
CA GLY A 13 0.16 -3.78 -16.19
C GLY A 13 -0.95 -4.79 -16.51
N ALA A 14 -0.64 -5.94 -17.11
CA ALA A 14 -1.62 -6.99 -17.43
C ALA A 14 -2.00 -7.82 -16.20
N THR A 15 -1.06 -8.09 -15.28
CA THR A 15 -1.36 -8.78 -14.02
C THR A 15 -2.23 -7.90 -13.12
N ILE A 16 -1.94 -6.60 -13.10
CA ILE A 16 -2.80 -5.57 -12.50
C ILE A 16 -4.16 -5.56 -13.21
N GLY A 17 -4.21 -5.50 -14.55
CA GLY A 17 -5.45 -5.45 -15.34
C GLY A 17 -6.40 -6.65 -15.16
N VAL A 18 -5.88 -7.87 -15.00
CA VAL A 18 -6.71 -9.07 -14.72
C VAL A 18 -7.22 -9.06 -13.28
N ALA A 19 -6.40 -8.63 -12.31
CA ALA A 19 -6.84 -8.44 -10.92
C ALA A 19 -7.88 -7.31 -10.79
N VAL A 20 -7.74 -6.23 -11.58
CA VAL A 20 -8.66 -5.11 -11.72
C VAL A 20 -10.04 -5.57 -12.15
N ALA A 21 -10.13 -6.34 -13.24
CA ALA A 21 -11.42 -6.76 -13.80
C ALA A 21 -12.24 -7.67 -12.85
N SER A 22 -11.56 -8.45 -12.02
CA SER A 22 -12.18 -9.33 -11.02
C SER A 22 -12.67 -8.57 -9.77
N HIS A 23 -11.98 -7.49 -9.37
CA HIS A 23 -12.22 -6.84 -8.06
C HIS A 23 -12.93 -5.47 -8.12
N TYR A 24 -13.07 -4.85 -9.29
CA TYR A 24 -13.61 -3.47 -9.42
C TYR A 24 -15.09 -3.32 -9.00
N ARG A 25 -15.85 -4.40 -8.88
CA ARG A 25 -17.30 -4.34 -8.60
C ARG A 25 -17.67 -3.90 -7.17
N HIS A 26 -16.70 -3.68 -6.27
CA HIS A 26 -16.97 -3.57 -4.83
C HIS A 26 -16.49 -2.30 -4.13
N ILE A 27 -15.96 -1.29 -4.84
CA ILE A 27 -15.63 0.00 -4.21
C ILE A 27 -16.94 0.80 -4.04
N ARG A 28 -17.74 0.40 -3.04
CA ARG A 28 -18.93 1.11 -2.59
C ARG A 28 -18.50 2.08 -1.49
N ALA A 29 -18.69 3.38 -1.76
CA ALA A 29 -18.43 4.52 -0.87
C ALA A 29 -16.98 4.61 -0.33
N VAL A 30 -16.18 5.47 -0.96
CA VAL A 30 -14.89 5.85 -0.40
C VAL A 30 -15.16 6.80 0.78
N PRO A 31 -14.72 6.49 2.01
CA PRO A 31 -14.87 7.39 3.15
C PRO A 31 -14.15 8.72 2.88
N SER A 32 -14.62 9.82 3.50
CA SER A 32 -13.94 11.11 3.39
C SER A 32 -12.45 11.00 3.77
N PRO A 33 -11.56 11.75 3.09
CA PRO A 33 -10.15 11.76 3.46
C PRO A 33 -9.96 12.30 4.89
N PRO A 34 -8.93 11.83 5.62
CA PRO A 34 -8.48 12.45 6.86
C PRO A 34 -8.21 13.95 6.66
N ASP A 35 -8.41 14.78 7.68
CA ASP A 35 -8.29 16.25 7.53
C ASP A 35 -6.89 16.67 7.08
N ASN A 36 -5.84 16.04 7.62
CA ASN A 36 -4.43 16.24 7.23
C ASN A 36 -4.15 15.86 5.76
N PHE A 37 -5.03 15.06 5.16
CA PHE A 37 -4.93 14.60 3.78
C PHE A 37 -5.90 15.34 2.86
N ARG A 38 -6.91 16.02 3.41
CA ARG A 38 -7.93 16.74 2.63
C ARG A 38 -7.35 17.93 1.87
N SER A 39 -6.33 18.59 2.44
CA SER A 39 -5.61 19.69 1.77
C SER A 39 -4.94 19.27 0.46
N LEU A 40 -4.69 17.97 0.28
CA LEU A 40 -4.08 17.42 -0.93
C LEU A 40 -5.11 17.16 -2.04
N LEU A 41 -6.41 17.16 -1.75
CA LEU A 41 -7.42 16.96 -2.77
C LEU A 41 -7.68 18.26 -3.54
N THR A 42 -7.39 18.25 -4.83
CA THR A 42 -7.73 19.33 -5.76
C THR A 42 -8.93 18.94 -6.64
N ALA A 43 -9.52 19.92 -7.32
CA ALA A 43 -10.57 19.64 -8.30
C ALA A 43 -10.00 18.72 -9.40
N GLY A 44 -10.68 17.59 -9.67
CA GLY A 44 -10.23 16.58 -10.62
C GLY A 44 -9.41 15.43 -10.02
N SER A 45 -8.96 15.55 -8.77
CA SER A 45 -8.25 14.45 -8.08
C SER A 45 -9.20 13.30 -7.72
N THR A 46 -8.68 12.08 -7.72
CA THR A 46 -9.38 10.91 -7.18
C THR A 46 -8.81 10.49 -5.83
N TRP A 47 -9.67 9.91 -4.98
CA TRP A 47 -9.32 9.43 -3.65
C TRP A 47 -9.73 7.97 -3.48
N GLY A 48 -8.90 7.23 -2.75
CA GLY A 48 -9.21 5.88 -2.28
C GLY A 48 -8.55 5.59 -0.94
N LEU A 49 -9.19 4.71 -0.17
CA LEU A 49 -8.74 4.31 1.16
C LEU A 49 -8.93 2.81 1.36
N TYR A 50 -7.88 2.14 1.81
CA TYR A 50 -7.87 0.74 2.17
C TYR A 50 -7.59 0.62 3.67
N ARG A 51 -8.53 0.00 4.39
CA ARG A 51 -8.38 -0.32 5.81
C ARG A 51 -8.24 -1.82 5.99
N ARG A 52 -7.23 -2.25 6.74
CA ARG A 52 -6.97 -3.64 7.07
C ARG A 52 -6.74 -3.78 8.58
N ARG A 53 -7.42 -4.73 9.21
CA ARG A 53 -7.20 -5.07 10.63
C ARG A 53 -6.43 -6.37 10.74
N LEU A 54 -5.32 -6.40 11.46
CA LEU A 54 -4.40 -7.55 11.50
C LEU A 54 -5.04 -8.84 12.06
N ASP A 55 -6.09 -8.74 12.89
CA ASP A 55 -6.74 -9.92 13.48
C ASP A 55 -7.78 -10.61 12.59
N ARG A 56 -8.08 -10.08 11.38
CA ARG A 56 -9.14 -10.63 10.51
C ARG A 56 -8.55 -11.51 9.42
N PRO A 57 -9.12 -12.68 9.11
CA PRO A 57 -8.68 -13.47 7.95
C PRO A 57 -8.95 -12.70 6.65
N ILE A 58 -8.10 -12.94 5.65
CA ILE A 58 -8.27 -12.37 4.31
C ILE A 58 -9.44 -13.09 3.63
N VAL A 59 -10.57 -12.41 3.48
CA VAL A 59 -11.71 -12.96 2.73
C VAL A 59 -11.46 -12.70 1.25
N LEU A 60 -10.86 -13.67 0.56
CA LEU A 60 -10.60 -13.60 -0.89
C LEU A 60 -11.80 -14.02 -1.76
N SER A 61 -12.94 -14.39 -1.18
CA SER A 61 -14.17 -14.69 -1.94
C SER A 61 -15.42 -14.64 -1.05
N PRO A 62 -16.60 -14.21 -1.53
CA PRO A 62 -17.85 -14.32 -0.80
C PRO A 62 -18.54 -15.65 -1.18
N GLU A 63 -18.24 -16.73 -0.46
CA GLU A 63 -19.18 -17.84 -0.36
C GLU A 63 -19.48 -18.13 1.11
N PRO A 64 -20.76 -18.29 1.49
CA PRO A 64 -21.14 -18.62 2.85
C PRO A 64 -21.16 -20.13 2.98
N THR A 65 -20.22 -20.74 3.68
CA THR A 65 -20.55 -21.94 4.46
C THR A 65 -19.45 -22.36 5.44
N SER A 66 -19.98 -22.87 6.55
CA SER A 66 -19.33 -23.69 7.56
C SER A 66 -18.53 -22.95 8.63
N SER A 67 -19.24 -22.75 9.73
CA SER A 67 -18.75 -22.56 11.09
C SER A 67 -17.67 -23.57 11.45
N ALA A 68 -16.41 -23.20 11.30
CA ALA A 68 -15.32 -23.75 12.09
C ALA A 68 -14.87 -22.65 13.06
N LEU A 69 -15.21 -22.81 14.34
CA LEU A 69 -14.61 -22.01 15.41
C LEU A 69 -13.08 -22.19 15.34
N PRO A 70 -12.29 -21.14 15.11
CA PRO A 70 -10.86 -21.25 15.33
C PRO A 70 -10.63 -21.40 16.84
N THR A 71 -10.05 -22.53 17.22
CA THR A 71 -9.43 -22.72 18.53
C THR A 71 -8.45 -21.57 18.75
N SER A 72 -8.77 -20.75 19.75
CA SER A 72 -8.00 -19.60 20.19
C SER A 72 -6.67 -20.08 20.79
N ASP A 73 -5.66 -20.30 19.95
CA ASP A 73 -4.28 -20.21 20.40
C ASP A 73 -3.99 -18.74 20.69
N SER A 74 -3.78 -18.42 21.97
CA SER A 74 -3.49 -17.08 22.47
C SER A 74 -2.07 -16.64 22.09
N SER A 75 -1.77 -16.61 20.80
CA SER A 75 -0.65 -15.84 20.29
C SER A 75 -0.94 -14.36 20.57
N ALA A 76 -0.01 -13.68 21.24
CA ALA A 76 -0.12 -12.26 21.50
C ALA A 76 -0.36 -11.54 20.16
N SER A 77 -1.51 -10.88 20.01
CA SER A 77 -1.89 -10.23 18.75
C SER A 77 -0.79 -9.23 18.35
N PRO A 78 -0.32 -9.23 17.10
CA PRO A 78 0.81 -8.39 16.69
C PRO A 78 0.43 -6.91 16.89
N LYS A 79 1.26 -6.18 17.64
CA LYS A 79 1.15 -4.73 17.77
C LYS A 79 1.96 -4.09 16.64
N THR A 80 1.31 -3.30 15.80
CA THR A 80 1.98 -2.53 14.74
C THR A 80 2.30 -1.10 15.18
N SER A 81 3.32 -0.52 14.57
CA SER A 81 3.66 0.91 14.63
C SER A 81 3.81 1.44 13.20
N LEU A 82 3.73 2.76 13.01
CA LEU A 82 3.92 3.38 11.69
C LEU A 82 5.27 2.97 11.06
N GLN A 83 6.34 2.96 11.86
CA GLN A 83 7.66 2.55 11.38
C GLN A 83 7.70 1.09 10.94
N LEU A 84 7.10 0.18 11.71
CA LEU A 84 7.01 -1.24 11.33
C LEU A 84 6.17 -1.43 10.06
N LEU A 85 5.07 -0.70 9.94
CA LEU A 85 4.22 -0.73 8.74
C LEU A 85 4.98 -0.24 7.51
N VAL A 86 5.66 0.91 7.60
CA VAL A 86 6.43 1.45 6.48
C VAL A 86 7.55 0.49 6.11
N LYS A 87 8.32 -0.04 7.06
CA LYS A 87 9.32 -1.08 6.78
C LYS A 87 8.72 -2.31 6.10
N SER A 88 7.54 -2.77 6.55
CA SER A 88 6.84 -3.90 5.93
C SER A 88 6.39 -3.59 4.49
N ILE A 89 6.04 -2.34 4.18
CA ILE A 89 5.74 -1.89 2.82
C ILE A 89 7.02 -1.91 1.98
N LEU A 90 8.10 -1.31 2.48
CA LEU A 90 9.38 -1.21 1.74
C LEU A 90 10.05 -2.57 1.50
N THR A 91 9.74 -3.57 2.34
CA THR A 91 10.22 -4.96 2.19
C THR A 91 9.22 -5.89 1.52
N SER A 92 8.02 -5.41 1.22
CA SER A 92 6.97 -6.22 0.59
C SER A 92 7.35 -6.64 -0.83
N THR A 93 6.90 -7.83 -1.24
CA THR A 93 7.09 -8.31 -2.63
C THR A 93 6.67 -7.31 -3.70
N PRO A 94 5.48 -6.67 -3.65
CA PRO A 94 5.10 -5.66 -4.65
C PRO A 94 6.10 -4.50 -4.72
N TYR A 95 6.64 -4.06 -3.59
CA TYR A 95 7.58 -2.95 -3.57
C TYR A 95 9.01 -3.35 -3.96
N LYS A 96 9.44 -4.59 -3.68
CA LYS A 96 10.72 -5.14 -4.17
C LYS A 96 10.86 -5.07 -5.69
N LEU A 97 9.75 -5.19 -6.42
CA LEU A 97 9.74 -5.02 -7.88
C LEU A 97 10.05 -3.57 -8.29
N GLU A 98 9.52 -2.58 -7.57
CA GLU A 98 9.85 -1.17 -7.79
C GLU A 98 11.31 -0.85 -7.42
N LEU A 99 11.85 -1.50 -6.39
CA LEU A 99 13.26 -1.34 -6.01
C LEU A 99 14.22 -1.87 -7.07
N ALA A 100 13.85 -2.96 -7.75
CA ALA A 100 14.62 -3.46 -8.88
C ALA A 100 14.68 -2.46 -10.05
N LEU A 101 13.69 -1.57 -10.17
CA LEU A 101 13.64 -0.53 -11.20
C LEU A 101 14.35 0.75 -10.78
N SER A 102 14.27 1.12 -9.50
CA SER A 102 14.85 2.36 -8.97
C SER A 102 16.32 2.24 -8.54
N SER A 103 16.85 1.04 -8.36
CA SER A 103 18.25 0.78 -7.96
C SER A 103 18.69 1.62 -6.74
N PRO A 104 17.97 1.55 -5.60
CA PRO A 104 18.30 2.31 -4.41
C PRO A 104 19.69 1.94 -3.87
N SER A 105 20.41 2.93 -3.33
CA SER A 105 21.71 2.71 -2.68
C SER A 105 21.60 2.24 -1.24
N GLU A 106 20.45 2.42 -0.60
CA GLU A 106 20.20 2.13 0.82
C GLU A 106 19.35 0.86 0.99
N SER A 107 19.48 0.22 2.15
CA SER A 107 18.64 -0.92 2.54
C SER A 107 17.28 -0.45 3.09
N PRO A 108 16.17 -1.19 2.87
CA PRO A 108 14.88 -0.90 3.52
C PRO A 108 14.97 -0.89 5.06
N SER A 109 15.91 -1.64 5.64
CA SER A 109 16.12 -1.70 7.10
C SER A 109 16.68 -0.40 7.67
N GLU A 110 17.41 0.37 6.85
CA GLU A 110 18.07 1.63 7.18
C GLU A 110 17.13 2.84 7.01
N PHE A 111 15.96 2.65 6.37
CA PHE A 111 15.01 3.73 6.14
C PHE A 111 14.48 4.33 7.45
N ALA A 112 14.73 5.63 7.62
CA ALA A 112 14.23 6.43 8.73
C ALA A 112 13.03 7.27 8.28
N LEU A 113 11.99 7.34 9.14
CA LEU A 113 10.86 8.23 8.94
C LEU A 113 11.27 9.68 9.25
N CYS A 114 11.83 10.35 8.25
CA CYS A 114 12.15 11.77 8.29
C CYS A 114 11.67 12.45 7.01
N THR A 115 11.03 13.61 7.13
CA THR A 115 10.57 14.39 5.98
C THR A 115 11.72 14.66 5.01
N GLY A 116 11.47 14.43 3.72
CA GLY A 116 12.46 14.53 2.64
C GLY A 116 13.24 13.25 2.38
N ASN A 117 13.20 12.25 3.27
CA ASN A 117 13.83 10.98 2.99
C ASN A 117 13.13 10.27 1.83
N ALA A 118 13.92 9.76 0.90
CA ALA A 118 13.45 9.03 -0.26
C ALA A 118 13.99 7.60 -0.24
N PHE A 119 13.18 6.68 -0.75
CA PHE A 119 13.56 5.30 -0.95
C PHE A 119 12.87 4.80 -2.21
N GLY A 120 13.66 4.37 -3.20
CA GLY A 120 13.14 4.08 -4.54
C GLY A 120 12.34 5.26 -5.12
N TYR A 121 11.09 5.01 -5.53
CA TYR A 121 10.17 6.04 -6.05
C TYR A 121 9.29 6.68 -4.97
N LEU A 122 9.49 6.37 -3.68
CA LEU A 122 8.74 6.98 -2.58
C LEU A 122 9.58 8.04 -1.87
N THR A 123 9.04 9.26 -1.76
CA THR A 123 9.60 10.33 -0.94
C THR A 123 8.65 10.65 0.20
N LEU A 124 9.14 10.70 1.44
CA LEU A 124 8.34 11.09 2.60
C LEU A 124 8.11 12.61 2.59
N GLU A 125 6.91 13.06 2.24
CA GLU A 125 6.56 14.49 2.17
C GLU A 125 6.27 15.09 3.54
N SER A 126 5.56 14.35 4.40
CA SER A 126 5.22 14.84 5.73
C SER A 126 4.90 13.73 6.74
N LEU A 127 5.08 14.07 8.02
CA LEU A 127 4.72 13.24 9.17
C LEU A 127 3.73 14.01 10.05
N PRO A 128 2.43 14.04 9.71
CA PRO A 128 1.44 14.80 10.47
C PRO A 128 1.32 14.37 11.94
N SER A 129 1.60 13.10 12.25
CA SER A 129 1.63 12.57 13.61
C SER A 129 2.49 11.30 13.71
N ASN A 130 2.71 10.78 14.92
CA ASN A 130 3.49 9.54 15.14
C ASN A 130 2.87 8.29 14.49
N ASN A 131 1.60 8.37 14.08
CA ASN A 131 0.85 7.26 13.49
C ASN A 131 0.43 7.55 12.04
N GLU A 132 0.85 8.67 11.45
CA GLU A 132 0.48 9.08 10.10
C GLU A 132 1.69 9.57 9.31
N ALA A 133 1.78 9.15 8.06
CA ALA A 133 2.78 9.62 7.11
C ALA A 133 2.14 9.86 5.74
N ILE A 134 2.66 10.83 5.01
CA ILE A 134 2.30 11.12 3.62
C ILE A 134 3.55 10.94 2.77
N PHE A 135 3.47 10.03 1.81
CA PHE A 135 4.52 9.80 0.83
C PHE A 135 4.08 10.29 -0.54
N HIS A 136 5.02 10.78 -1.32
CA HIS A 136 4.86 11.03 -2.74
C HIS A 136 5.49 9.88 -3.53
N TYR A 137 4.71 9.28 -4.41
CA TYR A 137 5.18 8.27 -5.35
C TYR A 137 5.35 8.91 -6.72
N GLU A 138 6.58 8.94 -7.23
CA GLU A 138 6.90 9.51 -8.54
C GLU A 138 7.70 8.53 -9.40
N TYR A 139 7.09 8.12 -10.51
CA TYR A 139 7.70 7.29 -11.56
C TYR A 139 7.31 7.88 -12.92
N PRO A 140 8.12 7.77 -14.01
CA PRO A 140 7.75 8.35 -15.30
C PRO A 140 6.33 7.98 -15.77
N GLY A 141 5.44 8.97 -15.79
CA GLY A 141 4.03 8.82 -16.17
C GLY A 141 3.09 8.32 -15.06
N ILE A 142 3.55 8.22 -13.80
CA ILE A 142 2.77 7.84 -12.62
C ILE A 142 3.15 8.77 -11.46
N ASP A 143 2.18 9.53 -10.96
CA ASP A 143 2.36 10.51 -9.89
C ASP A 143 1.15 10.49 -8.95
N PHE A 144 1.34 10.03 -7.72
CA PHE A 144 0.29 10.04 -6.71
C PHE A 144 0.86 10.20 -5.30
N ARG A 145 0.03 10.69 -4.38
CA ARG A 145 0.37 10.75 -2.95
C ARG A 145 -0.26 9.60 -2.21
N MET A 146 0.49 8.95 -1.32
CA MET A 146 0.04 7.85 -0.49
C MET A 146 -0.02 8.28 0.98
N TYR A 147 -1.19 8.15 1.59
CA TYR A 147 -1.38 8.25 3.04
C TYR A 147 -1.13 6.88 3.67
N ILE A 148 -0.32 6.83 4.73
CA ILE A 148 -0.07 5.60 5.49
C ILE A 148 -0.36 5.92 6.96
N SER A 149 -1.21 5.13 7.61
CA SER A 149 -1.45 5.27 9.03
C SER A 149 -1.73 4.00 9.79
N THR A 150 -1.47 4.08 11.10
CA THR A 150 -1.79 3.06 12.10
C THR A 150 -2.66 3.67 13.21
N PRO A 151 -3.96 3.94 12.97
CA PRO A 151 -4.82 4.64 13.93
C PRO A 151 -4.93 3.92 15.27
N THR A 152 -4.84 2.59 15.23
CA THR A 152 -4.68 1.74 16.41
C THR A 152 -3.53 0.77 16.15
N PRO A 153 -2.93 0.15 17.19
CA PRO A 153 -1.90 -0.86 17.01
C PRO A 153 -2.32 -2.12 16.23
N ARG A 154 -3.58 -2.21 15.78
CA ARG A 154 -4.12 -3.35 15.03
C ARG A 154 -4.76 -2.95 13.69
N ASP A 155 -4.95 -1.66 13.47
CA ASP A 155 -5.55 -1.11 12.26
C ASP A 155 -4.47 -0.49 11.39
N ILE A 156 -4.48 -0.85 10.11
CA ILE A 156 -3.65 -0.28 9.06
C ILE A 156 -4.58 0.44 8.10
N MET A 157 -4.18 1.64 7.69
CA MET A 157 -4.89 2.43 6.70
C MET A 157 -3.91 2.94 5.66
N LEU A 158 -4.12 2.59 4.40
CA LEU A 158 -3.38 3.13 3.25
C LEU A 158 -4.37 3.84 2.34
N GLY A 159 -4.14 5.12 2.08
CA GLY A 159 -4.93 5.92 1.14
C GLY A 159 -4.09 6.46 0.01
N PHE A 160 -4.71 6.94 -1.06
CA PHE A 160 -4.01 7.58 -2.17
C PHE A 160 -4.80 8.77 -2.72
N VAL A 161 -4.11 9.85 -3.11
CA VAL A 161 -4.63 10.88 -4.03
C VAL A 161 -3.96 10.69 -5.38
N ASP A 162 -4.77 10.42 -6.40
CA ASP A 162 -4.31 10.46 -7.78
C ASP A 162 -4.67 11.82 -8.39
N TYR A 163 -3.68 12.51 -8.94
CA TYR A 163 -3.87 13.78 -9.65
C TYR A 163 -4.03 13.58 -11.15
N SER A 164 -3.92 12.34 -11.62
CA SER A 164 -4.04 12.02 -13.02
C SER A 164 -5.49 12.00 -13.47
N GLU A 165 -5.71 12.59 -14.64
CA GLU A 165 -6.95 12.42 -15.40
C GLU A 165 -6.98 11.06 -16.14
N SER A 166 -5.89 10.28 -16.08
CA SER A 166 -5.80 8.97 -16.72
C SER A 166 -6.51 7.89 -15.91
N LEU A 167 -7.55 7.30 -16.50
CA LEU A 167 -8.24 6.13 -15.93
C LEU A 167 -7.26 4.98 -15.63
N THR A 168 -6.24 4.78 -16.46
CA THR A 168 -5.25 3.72 -16.25
C THR A 168 -4.42 3.97 -14.99
N GLN A 169 -4.11 5.23 -14.68
CA GLN A 169 -3.38 5.58 -13.48
C GLN A 169 -4.25 5.44 -12.22
N ASP A 170 -5.50 5.92 -12.23
CA ASP A 170 -6.44 5.73 -11.10
C ASP A 170 -6.65 4.25 -10.78
N VAL A 171 -6.81 3.43 -11.82
CA VAL A 171 -6.92 1.98 -11.66
C VAL A 171 -5.63 1.40 -11.07
N GLY A 172 -4.46 1.85 -11.55
CA GLY A 172 -3.16 1.44 -11.06
C GLY A 172 -2.94 1.78 -9.59
N SER A 173 -3.21 3.03 -9.19
CA SER A 173 -3.04 3.51 -7.82
C SER A 173 -3.97 2.77 -6.84
N ARG A 174 -5.22 2.48 -7.22
CA ARG A 174 -6.14 1.62 -6.46
C ARG A 174 -5.59 0.23 -6.20
N VAL A 175 -5.10 -0.43 -7.25
CA VAL A 175 -4.63 -1.83 -7.13
C VAL A 175 -3.32 -1.88 -6.36
N TYR A 176 -2.39 -1.00 -6.71
CA TYR A 176 -1.07 -0.98 -6.12
C TYR A 176 -1.12 -0.67 -4.63
N THR A 177 -1.86 0.38 -4.23
CA THR A 177 -2.03 0.74 -2.81
C THR A 177 -2.64 -0.41 -2.00
N ARG A 178 -3.61 -1.14 -2.58
CA ARG A 178 -4.17 -2.33 -1.92
C ARG A 178 -3.17 -3.48 -1.84
N MET A 179 -2.42 -3.77 -2.90
CA MET A 179 -1.40 -4.82 -2.89
C MET A 179 -0.33 -4.55 -1.83
N LEU A 180 0.13 -3.30 -1.70
CA LEU A 180 1.02 -2.88 -0.62
C LEU A 180 0.39 -3.11 0.75
N CYS A 181 -0.87 -2.68 0.95
CA CYS A 181 -1.60 -2.82 2.21
C CYS A 181 -1.73 -4.30 2.64
N GLU A 182 -2.19 -5.16 1.74
CA GLU A 182 -2.38 -6.59 2.02
C GLU A 182 -1.04 -7.32 2.23
N SER A 183 -0.02 -7.00 1.43
CA SER A 183 1.30 -7.64 1.58
C SER A 183 1.95 -7.25 2.90
N ALA A 184 1.93 -5.95 3.26
CA ALA A 184 2.48 -5.48 4.52
C ALA A 184 1.71 -6.05 5.72
N ALA A 185 0.38 -6.11 5.65
CA ALA A 185 -0.43 -6.72 6.70
C ALA A 185 -0.09 -8.20 6.93
N ARG A 186 0.12 -8.99 5.86
CA ARG A 186 0.55 -10.39 5.99
C ARG A 186 1.92 -10.55 6.64
N MET A 187 2.86 -9.66 6.33
CA MET A 187 4.18 -9.66 6.98
C MET A 187 4.05 -9.35 8.47
N LEU A 188 3.20 -8.36 8.80
CA LEU A 188 2.88 -7.98 10.17
C LEU A 188 2.18 -9.09 10.96
N GLU A 189 1.26 -9.82 10.34
CA GLU A 189 0.59 -10.98 10.93
C GLU A 189 1.56 -12.13 11.23
N LYS A 190 2.55 -12.35 10.37
CA LYS A 190 3.50 -13.46 10.48
C LYS A 190 4.73 -13.15 11.33
N GLY A 191 4.95 -11.89 11.69
CA GLY A 191 6.15 -11.49 12.42
C GLY A 191 7.43 -11.58 11.59
N VAL A 192 7.33 -11.46 10.25
CA VAL A 192 8.47 -11.64 9.33
C VAL A 192 8.95 -10.26 8.87
N TRP A 193 10.06 -9.80 9.43
CA TRP A 193 10.63 -8.46 9.18
C TRP A 193 12.03 -8.49 8.57
N ASP A 194 12.78 -9.57 8.81
CA ASP A 194 14.25 -9.61 8.65
C ASP A 194 14.75 -10.77 7.76
N SER A 195 13.92 -11.33 6.87
CA SER A 195 14.45 -12.28 5.89
C SER A 195 15.14 -11.55 4.74
N GLU A 196 16.46 -11.35 4.92
CA GLU A 196 17.45 -11.12 3.85
C GLU A 196 17.28 -12.12 2.70
#